data_AF-A0A822YB99-F1
#
_entry.id   AF-A0A822YB99-F1
#
_cell.length_a   1.000
_cell.length_b   1.000
_cell.length_c   1.000
_cell.angle_alpha   90.00
_cell.angle_beta   90.00
_cell.angle_gamma   90.00
#
_symmetry.space_group_name_H-M   'P 1'
#
loop_
_entity.id
_entity.type
_entity.pdbx_description
1 polymer ?
#
loop_
_entity_poly.entity_id
_entity_poly.type
_entity_poly.pdbx_seq_one_letter_code
_entity_poly.pdbx_strand_id
1 'polypeptide(L)'
;MDSDVRTLNPWEADFFFVPVYVSCNFSTVNGFPSLGHARPLLASAVQLISLEMPFWNRSGGSDHVFVASHDYGACFHAMEVAIADGIPPFLKKSIILQTFGVSFRHPCQDVENVLIPPYVSPESIRSTLETAPENGKRDIWAFFRGKMEVHPKNISGRFYSK
;
A
#
# COMPACT_ATOMS: atom_id res chain seq x y z
N MET A 1 11.53 23.55 -10.34
CA MET A 1 10.58 22.42 -10.27
C MET A 1 9.62 22.56 -11.44
N ASP A 2 10.13 22.56 -12.67
CA ASP A 2 9.31 22.36 -13.86
C ASP A 2 9.53 20.93 -14.32
N SER A 3 8.45 20.23 -14.62
CA SER A 3 8.45 18.85 -15.09
C SER A 3 7.44 18.78 -16.22
N ASP A 4 7.83 18.17 -17.34
CA ASP A 4 6.98 18.06 -18.54
C ASP A 4 5.68 17.25 -18.29
N VAL A 5 5.61 16.53 -17.17
CA VAL A 5 4.48 15.67 -16.80
C VAL A 5 3.67 16.19 -15.60
N ARG A 6 3.95 17.41 -15.13
CA ARG A 6 3.23 18.01 -14.00
C ARG A 6 2.82 19.45 -14.33
N THR A 7 1.52 19.71 -14.30
CA THR A 7 0.97 21.07 -14.33
C THR A 7 0.57 21.53 -12.93
N LEU A 8 0.63 22.84 -12.69
CA LEU A 8 0.03 23.49 -11.51
C LEU A 8 -1.37 24.03 -11.81
N ASN A 9 -1.75 24.12 -13.09
CA ASN A 9 -3.08 24.50 -13.52
C ASN A 9 -3.98 23.26 -13.54
N PRO A 10 -4.96 23.14 -12.63
CA PRO A 10 -5.78 21.93 -12.55
C PRO A 10 -6.72 21.74 -13.77
N TRP A 11 -6.93 22.78 -14.59
CA TRP A 11 -7.71 22.69 -15.82
C TRP A 11 -6.96 22.04 -16.98
N GLU A 12 -5.63 21.98 -16.90
CA GLU A 12 -4.75 21.29 -17.85
C GLU A 12 -4.41 19.88 -17.39
N ALA A 13 -4.83 19.48 -16.18
CA ALA A 13 -4.47 18.20 -15.60
C ALA A 13 -5.38 17.08 -16.14
N ASP A 14 -4.75 16.03 -16.68
CA ASP A 14 -5.42 14.77 -17.04
C ASP A 14 -5.70 13.88 -15.83
N PHE A 15 -4.82 13.95 -14.82
CA PHE A 15 -4.89 13.15 -13.59
C PHE A 15 -4.60 14.00 -12.36
N PHE A 16 -5.23 13.63 -11.24
CA PHE A 16 -5.08 14.28 -9.94
C PHE A 16 -4.44 13.33 -8.94
N PHE A 17 -3.28 13.70 -8.43
CA PHE A 17 -2.64 12.94 -7.36
C PHE A 17 -3.23 13.33 -5.99
N VAL A 18 -3.67 12.34 -5.22
CA VAL A 18 -4.25 12.53 -3.87
C VAL A 18 -3.27 11.96 -2.82
N PRO A 19 -2.40 12.80 -2.23
CA PRO A 19 -1.26 12.35 -1.41
C PRO A 19 -1.67 12.00 0.04
N VAL A 20 -2.64 11.10 0.21
CA VAL A 20 -3.11 10.66 1.54
C VAL A 20 -2.40 9.35 1.90
N TYR A 21 -1.38 9.46 2.74
CA TYR A 21 -0.60 8.32 3.21
C TYR A 21 -1.16 7.83 4.56
N VAL A 22 -1.82 6.68 4.53
CA VAL A 22 -2.52 6.10 5.70
C VAL A 22 -1.74 4.98 6.40
N SER A 23 -0.49 4.75 6.00
CA SER A 23 0.36 3.74 6.60
C SER A 23 1.09 4.28 7.84
N CYS A 24 1.41 3.39 8.78
CA CYS A 24 2.26 3.64 9.96
C CYS A 24 1.64 4.35 11.19
N ASN A 25 0.33 4.24 11.45
CA ASN A 25 -0.16 4.54 12.81
C ASN A 25 0.10 3.34 13.72
N PHE A 26 0.97 3.50 14.71
CA PHE A 26 1.23 2.45 15.70
C PHE A 26 0.33 2.65 16.92
N SER A 27 -0.31 1.57 17.37
CA SER A 27 -1.02 1.59 18.64
C SER A 27 -0.05 1.89 19.77
N THR A 28 -0.30 2.95 20.52
CA THR A 28 0.50 3.29 21.71
C THR A 28 0.37 2.24 22.83
N VAL A 29 -0.65 1.38 22.75
CA VAL A 29 -0.93 0.34 23.75
C VAL A 29 0.00 -0.87 23.59
N ASN A 30 0.33 -1.25 22.35
CA ASN A 30 1.05 -2.51 22.09
C ASN A 30 2.12 -2.41 20.99
N GLY A 31 2.28 -1.25 20.35
CA GLY A 31 3.26 -1.03 19.28
C GLY A 31 2.90 -1.73 17.96
N PHE A 32 1.71 -2.32 17.81
CA PHE A 32 1.30 -2.94 16.56
C PHE A 32 0.77 -1.90 15.56
N PRO A 33 1.01 -2.11 14.26
CA PRO A 33 0.43 -1.26 13.22
C PRO A 33 -1.11 -1.31 13.30
N SER A 34 -1.73 -0.14 13.18
CA SER A 34 -3.16 0.07 13.18
C SER A 34 -3.57 0.77 11.88
N LEU A 35 -4.47 0.13 11.13
CA LEU A 35 -5.08 0.68 9.91
C LEU A 35 -6.52 1.13 10.09
N GLY A 36 -7.09 1.06 11.30
CA GLY A 36 -8.49 1.42 11.53
C GLY A 36 -8.84 2.87 11.12
N HIS A 37 -7.85 3.76 11.18
CA HIS A 37 -8.00 5.17 10.79
C HIS A 37 -7.93 5.41 9.28
N ALA A 38 -7.46 4.44 8.49
CA ALA A 38 -7.15 4.62 7.08
C ALA A 38 -8.40 4.94 6.22
N ARG A 39 -9.44 4.10 6.33
CA ARG A 39 -10.68 4.27 5.55
C ARG A 39 -11.40 5.58 5.90
N PRO A 40 -11.59 5.97 7.17
CA PRO A 40 -12.16 7.27 7.52
C PRO A 40 -11.34 8.45 6.98
N LEU A 41 -10.01 8.40 7.10
CA LEU A 41 -9.15 9.51 6.64
C LEU A 41 -9.20 9.68 5.11
N LEU A 42 -9.19 8.58 4.36
CA LEU A 42 -9.38 8.60 2.90
C LEU A 42 -10.76 9.13 2.52
N ALA A 43 -11.81 8.73 3.24
CA ALA A 43 -13.17 9.22 3.02
C ALA A 43 -13.26 10.73 3.27
N SER A 44 -12.65 11.25 4.34
CA SER A 44 -12.61 12.68 4.63
C SER A 44 -11.83 13.46 3.56
N ALA A 45 -10.73 12.92 3.05
CA ALA A 45 -9.99 13.55 1.96
C ALA A 45 -10.82 13.63 0.67
N VAL A 46 -11.50 12.54 0.31
CA VAL A 46 -12.44 12.51 -0.82
C VAL A 46 -13.58 13.51 -0.63
N GLN A 47 -14.15 13.57 0.56
CA GLN A 47 -15.19 14.54 0.89
C GLN A 47 -14.67 15.98 0.69
N LEU A 48 -13.49 16.30 1.22
CA LEU A 48 -12.89 17.63 1.07
C LEU A 48 -12.71 18.00 -0.41
N ILE A 49 -12.06 17.16 -1.21
CA ILE A 49 -11.82 17.48 -2.63
C ILE A 49 -13.11 17.50 -3.45
N SER A 50 -14.15 16.75 -3.05
CA SER A 50 -15.46 16.80 -3.68
C SER A 50 -16.23 18.10 -3.39
N LEU A 51 -15.95 18.76 -2.26
CA LEU A 51 -16.59 20.01 -1.86
C LEU A 51 -15.86 21.24 -2.40
N GLU A 52 -14.52 21.22 -2.33
CA GLU A 52 -13.69 22.38 -2.66
C GLU A 52 -13.34 22.47 -4.15
N MET A 53 -13.36 21.34 -4.87
CA MET A 53 -12.86 21.26 -6.25
C MET A 53 -13.87 20.56 -7.17
N PRO A 54 -14.07 21.04 -8.42
CA PRO A 54 -15.04 20.44 -9.33
C PRO A 54 -14.58 19.08 -9.90
N PHE A 55 -13.29 18.79 -9.85
CA PHE A 55 -12.67 17.69 -10.60
C PHE A 55 -13.06 16.30 -10.08
N TRP A 56 -13.22 16.13 -8.77
CA TRP A 56 -13.69 14.86 -8.21
C TRP A 56 -15.11 14.53 -8.70
N ASN A 57 -16.03 15.49 -8.62
CA ASN A 57 -17.43 15.28 -9.00
C ASN A 57 -17.61 15.10 -10.52
N ARG A 58 -16.70 15.64 -11.33
CA ARG A 58 -16.68 15.47 -12.79
C ARG A 58 -16.50 14.01 -13.20
N SER A 59 -15.60 13.28 -12.55
CA SER A 59 -15.21 11.91 -12.92
C SER A 59 -15.71 10.85 -11.95
N GLY A 60 -16.13 11.24 -10.74
CA GLY A 60 -16.36 10.33 -9.64
C GLY A 60 -15.08 9.62 -9.19
N GLY A 61 -13.92 10.26 -9.38
CA GLY A 61 -12.61 9.77 -8.95
C GLY A 61 -11.83 8.94 -9.98
N SER A 62 -12.30 8.77 -11.21
CA SER A 62 -11.63 7.93 -12.21
C SER A 62 -10.33 8.49 -12.80
N ASP A 63 -10.12 9.79 -12.64
CA ASP A 63 -8.88 10.51 -12.94
C ASP A 63 -8.05 10.80 -11.68
N HIS A 64 -8.41 10.22 -10.52
CA HIS A 64 -7.71 10.44 -9.26
C HIS A 64 -6.81 9.24 -8.89
N VAL A 65 -5.57 9.54 -8.52
CA VAL A 65 -4.52 8.58 -8.19
C VAL A 65 -4.27 8.60 -6.68
N PHE A 66 -4.47 7.45 -6.03
CA PHE A 66 -4.22 7.22 -4.60
C PHE A 66 -3.04 6.27 -4.39
N VAL A 67 -2.52 6.24 -3.16
CA VAL A 67 -1.37 5.39 -2.79
C VAL A 67 -1.74 4.44 -1.66
N ALA A 68 -1.59 3.14 -1.91
CA ALA A 68 -1.60 2.07 -0.93
C ALA A 68 -0.18 1.48 -0.81
N SER A 69 0.75 2.26 -0.25
CA SER A 69 2.17 1.92 -0.10
C SER A 69 2.50 0.90 1.01
N HIS A 70 1.47 0.31 1.62
CA HIS A 70 1.58 -0.63 2.72
C HIS A 70 1.27 -2.05 2.25
N ASP A 71 1.66 -3.02 3.06
CA ASP A 71 1.56 -4.46 2.80
C ASP A 71 0.13 -5.02 2.77
N TYR A 72 -0.88 -4.22 3.18
CA TYR A 72 -2.30 -4.63 3.16
C TYR A 72 -3.06 -4.27 1.87
N GLY A 73 -2.40 -3.60 0.91
CA GLY A 73 -3.00 -3.24 -0.38
C GLY A 73 -4.21 -2.31 -0.28
N ALA A 74 -5.01 -2.22 -1.35
CA ALA A 74 -6.09 -1.23 -1.45
C ALA A 74 -7.35 -1.52 -0.61
N CYS A 75 -7.38 -2.59 0.19
CA CYS A 75 -8.47 -2.82 1.15
C CYS A 75 -8.35 -1.95 2.41
N PHE A 76 -7.12 -1.48 2.71
CA PHE A 76 -6.82 -0.66 3.91
C PHE A 76 -7.30 -1.31 5.22
N HIS A 77 -7.22 -2.64 5.30
CA HIS A 77 -7.58 -3.43 6.47
C HIS A 77 -6.66 -4.64 6.59
N ALA A 78 -6.48 -5.16 7.81
CA ALA A 78 -5.70 -6.35 8.05
C ALA A 78 -6.54 -7.63 7.98
N MET A 79 -5.87 -8.74 7.66
CA MET A 79 -6.35 -10.12 7.82
C MET A 79 -7.61 -10.45 6.99
N GLU A 80 -8.36 -11.48 7.38
CA GLU A 80 -9.53 -12.00 6.64
C GLU A 80 -10.63 -10.94 6.48
N VAL A 81 -10.70 -9.97 7.40
CA VAL A 81 -11.62 -8.82 7.34
C VAL A 81 -11.36 -7.97 6.09
N ALA A 82 -10.11 -7.87 5.64
CA ALA A 82 -9.76 -7.12 4.43
C ALA A 82 -10.42 -7.71 3.17
N ILE A 83 -10.47 -9.04 3.07
CA ILE A 83 -11.08 -9.73 1.93
C ILE A 83 -12.60 -9.51 1.93
N ALA A 84 -13.23 -9.54 3.11
CA ALA A 84 -14.66 -9.33 3.27
C ALA A 84 -15.07 -7.87 2.96
N ASP A 85 -14.31 -6.90 3.46
CA ASP A 85 -14.61 -5.47 3.30
C ASP A 85 -14.24 -4.93 1.92
N GLY A 86 -13.25 -5.55 1.28
CA GLY A 86 -12.73 -5.13 -0.01
C GLY A 86 -12.25 -3.69 -0.05
N ILE A 87 -12.12 -3.17 -1.27
CA ILE A 87 -11.74 -1.77 -1.52
C ILE A 87 -12.92 -0.86 -1.17
N PRO A 88 -12.69 0.26 -0.44
CA PRO A 88 -13.74 1.23 -0.13
C PRO A 88 -14.52 1.65 -1.39
N PRO A 89 -15.86 1.70 -1.36
CA PRO A 89 -16.67 2.00 -2.55
C PRO A 89 -16.31 3.32 -3.24
N PHE A 90 -15.91 4.33 -2.48
CA PHE A 90 -15.51 5.64 -3.00
C PHE A 90 -14.16 5.64 -3.75
N LEU A 91 -13.36 4.56 -3.64
CA LEU A 91 -12.11 4.38 -4.39
C LEU A 91 -12.24 3.40 -5.55
N LYS A 92 -13.39 2.72 -5.73
CA LYS A 92 -13.57 1.67 -6.75
C LYS A 92 -13.41 2.17 -8.19
N LYS A 93 -13.51 3.48 -8.43
CA LYS A 93 -13.28 4.09 -9.74
C LYS A 93 -11.87 4.64 -9.90
N SER A 94 -11.15 4.86 -8.81
CA SER A 94 -9.85 5.53 -8.81
C SER A 94 -8.72 4.63 -9.24
N ILE A 95 -7.57 5.23 -9.53
CA ILE A 95 -6.33 4.52 -9.82
C ILE A 95 -5.57 4.39 -8.51
N ILE A 96 -5.17 3.17 -8.16
CA ILE A 96 -4.45 2.92 -6.91
C ILE A 96 -3.04 2.42 -7.20
N LEU A 97 -2.04 3.21 -6.79
CA LEU A 97 -0.66 2.77 -6.75
C LEU A 97 -0.49 1.88 -5.52
N GLN A 98 -0.10 0.62 -5.70
CA GLN A 98 0.06 -0.31 -4.58
C GLN A 98 1.28 -1.19 -4.72
N THR A 99 1.85 -1.61 -3.58
CA THR A 99 2.93 -2.60 -3.53
C THR A 99 2.40 -4.04 -3.52
N PHE A 100 1.11 -4.23 -3.21
CA PHE A 100 0.45 -5.52 -3.22
C PHE A 100 0.08 -5.93 -4.65
N GLY A 101 0.67 -7.02 -5.15
CA GLY A 101 0.43 -7.53 -6.49
C GLY A 101 0.40 -9.06 -6.53
N VAL A 102 -0.75 -9.61 -6.88
CA VAL A 102 -0.96 -11.03 -7.16
C VAL A 102 -1.50 -11.21 -8.58
N SER A 103 -1.25 -12.37 -9.17
CA SER A 103 -1.67 -12.69 -10.54
C SER A 103 -3.11 -13.23 -10.66
N PHE A 104 -3.70 -13.65 -9.54
CA PHE A 104 -5.08 -14.11 -9.48
C PHE A 104 -6.02 -12.99 -9.05
N ARG A 105 -7.34 -13.18 -9.27
CA ARG A 105 -8.34 -12.20 -8.85
C ARG A 105 -8.35 -12.06 -7.32
N HIS A 106 -8.05 -10.86 -6.82
CA HIS A 106 -8.04 -10.55 -5.40
C HIS A 106 -8.92 -9.32 -5.09
N PRO A 107 -9.78 -9.33 -4.06
CA PRO A 107 -10.65 -8.19 -3.74
C PRO A 107 -9.91 -6.86 -3.51
N CYS A 108 -8.69 -6.93 -2.97
CA CYS A 108 -7.82 -5.75 -2.77
C CYS A 108 -7.11 -5.26 -4.02
N GLN A 109 -7.33 -5.89 -5.18
CA GLN A 109 -6.88 -5.41 -6.50
C GLN A 109 -8.05 -5.28 -7.50
N ASP A 110 -9.30 -5.38 -7.02
CA ASP A 110 -10.51 -5.26 -7.84
C ASP A 110 -10.83 -3.76 -8.08
N VAL A 111 -9.87 -3.05 -8.68
CA VAL A 111 -9.85 -1.62 -9.03
C VAL A 111 -8.73 -1.38 -10.05
N GLU A 112 -8.78 -0.28 -10.79
CA GLU A 112 -7.64 0.14 -11.60
C GLU A 112 -6.42 0.36 -10.70
N ASN A 113 -5.32 -0.35 -10.99
CA ASN A 113 -4.17 -0.34 -10.09
C ASN A 113 -2.85 -0.48 -10.82
N VAL A 114 -1.85 0.24 -10.31
CA VAL A 114 -0.47 0.17 -10.79
C VAL A 114 0.39 -0.40 -9.68
N LEU A 115 1.02 -1.54 -9.97
CA LEU A 115 1.98 -2.15 -9.06
C LEU A 115 3.24 -1.30 -9.03
N ILE A 116 3.53 -0.70 -7.88
CA ILE A 116 4.77 0.03 -7.62
C ILE A 116 5.69 -0.84 -6.76
N PRO A 117 6.92 -1.16 -7.22
CA PRO A 117 7.84 -1.92 -6.40
C PRO A 117 8.25 -1.10 -5.16
N PRO A 118 8.54 -1.76 -4.03
CA PRO A 118 9.18 -1.09 -2.92
C PRO A 118 10.52 -0.50 -3.38
N TYR A 119 10.85 0.69 -2.88
CA TYR A 119 12.13 1.30 -3.21
C TYR A 119 13.27 0.52 -2.54
N VAL A 120 14.20 0.04 -3.37
CA VAL A 120 15.48 -0.52 -2.94
C VAL A 120 16.57 0.26 -3.67
N SER A 121 17.58 0.76 -2.94
CA SER A 121 18.59 1.60 -3.57
C SER A 121 19.40 0.79 -4.60
N PRO A 122 19.65 1.34 -5.81
CA PRO A 122 20.47 0.67 -6.80
C PRO A 122 21.87 0.30 -6.29
N GLU A 123 22.45 1.14 -5.43
CA GLU A 123 23.75 0.91 -4.79
C GLU A 123 23.71 -0.33 -3.88
N SER A 124 22.65 -0.48 -3.08
CA SER A 124 22.48 -1.66 -2.23
C SER A 124 22.30 -2.92 -3.07
N ILE A 125 21.54 -2.85 -4.16
CA ILE A 125 21.37 -3.98 -5.08
C ILE A 125 22.72 -4.38 -5.67
N ARG A 126 23.51 -3.43 -6.19
CA ARG A 126 24.84 -3.69 -6.77
C ARG A 126 25.78 -4.33 -5.75
N SER A 127 25.90 -3.74 -4.55
CA SER A 127 26.73 -4.29 -3.48
C SER A 127 26.30 -5.70 -3.04
N THR A 128 24.99 -5.96 -3.00
CA THR A 128 24.46 -7.29 -2.68
C THR A 128 24.81 -8.30 -3.77
N LEU A 129 24.69 -7.93 -5.05
CA LEU A 129 25.04 -8.82 -6.17
C LEU A 129 26.54 -9.13 -6.25
N GLU A 130 27.40 -8.20 -5.82
CA GLU A 130 28.85 -8.42 -5.72
C GLU A 130 29.23 -9.39 -4.59
N THR A 131 28.56 -9.30 -3.44
CA THR A 131 28.89 -10.07 -2.23
C THR A 131 28.13 -11.39 -2.12
N ALA A 132 26.94 -11.47 -2.71
CA ALA A 132 26.04 -12.63 -2.66
C ALA A 132 25.46 -12.91 -4.06
N PRO A 133 26.28 -13.40 -5.01
CA PRO A 133 25.82 -13.68 -6.37
C PRO A 133 24.72 -14.75 -6.36
N GLU A 134 23.78 -14.63 -7.31
CA GLU A 134 22.61 -15.52 -7.43
C GLU A 134 23.02 -17.01 -7.48
N ASN A 135 24.09 -17.32 -8.22
CA ASN A 135 24.65 -18.66 -8.38
C ASN A 135 25.79 -18.98 -7.39
N GLY A 136 25.96 -18.17 -6.34
CA GLY A 136 26.95 -18.42 -5.30
C GLY A 136 26.65 -19.70 -4.53
N LYS A 137 27.68 -20.51 -4.27
CA LYS A 137 27.53 -21.72 -3.44
C LYS A 137 27.17 -21.29 -2.01
N ARG A 138 25.97 -21.66 -1.54
CA ARG A 138 25.49 -21.36 -0.19
C ARG A 138 25.68 -22.60 0.70
N ASP A 139 26.30 -22.41 1.86
CA ASP A 139 26.46 -23.48 2.85
C ASP A 139 25.21 -23.66 3.74
N ILE A 140 24.31 -22.67 3.73
CA ILE A 140 23.03 -22.67 4.44
C ILE A 140 21.90 -22.61 3.41
N TRP A 141 21.07 -23.66 3.36
CA TRP A 141 19.94 -23.75 2.44
C TRP A 141 18.78 -22.81 2.84
N ALA A 142 18.45 -22.74 4.13
CA ALA A 142 17.49 -21.79 4.68
C ALA A 142 17.82 -21.49 6.15
N PHE A 143 17.59 -20.24 6.57
CA PHE A 143 17.71 -19.81 7.96
C PHE A 143 16.40 -19.14 8.36
N PHE A 144 15.74 -19.68 9.39
CA PHE A 144 14.50 -19.12 9.92
C PHE A 144 14.77 -18.54 11.29
N ARG A 145 14.53 -17.23 11.43
CA ARG A 145 14.54 -16.54 12.72
C ARG A 145 13.33 -15.64 12.76
N GLY A 146 12.43 -15.89 13.70
CA GLY A 146 11.21 -15.10 13.80
C GLY A 146 10.28 -15.61 14.88
N LYS A 147 9.19 -14.87 15.05
CA LYS A 147 8.08 -15.27 15.91
C LYS A 147 7.33 -16.41 15.25
N MET A 148 7.06 -17.47 16.00
CA MET A 148 6.27 -18.60 15.52
C MET A 148 4.77 -18.32 15.79
N GLU A 149 3.96 -18.20 14.74
CA GLU A 149 2.51 -18.12 14.87
C GLU A 149 1.93 -19.53 15.01
N VAL A 150 1.59 -19.93 16.24
CA VAL A 150 0.91 -21.20 16.52
C VAL A 150 -0.60 -20.96 16.45
N HIS A 151 -1.34 -21.86 15.81
CA HIS A 151 -2.81 -21.81 15.81
C HIS A 151 -3.36 -22.31 17.16
N PRO A 152 -4.31 -21.60 17.79
CA PRO A 152 -4.92 -20.33 17.37
C PRO A 152 -4.01 -19.12 17.58
N LYS A 153 -4.11 -18.14 16.67
CA LYS A 153 -3.17 -17.02 16.48
C LYS A 153 -2.83 -16.30 17.80
N ASN A 154 -1.62 -16.54 18.31
CA ASN A 154 -1.12 -15.88 19.53
C ASN A 154 -0.35 -14.59 19.20
N ILE A 155 -1.03 -13.45 19.32
CA ILE A 155 -0.46 -12.13 19.00
C ILE A 155 0.58 -11.67 20.06
N SER A 156 0.61 -12.28 21.25
CA SER A 156 1.43 -11.84 22.40
C SER A 156 2.96 -11.85 22.21
N GLY A 157 3.48 -12.50 21.15
CA GLY A 157 4.90 -12.36 20.80
C GLY A 157 5.88 -13.12 21.69
N ARG A 158 5.42 -14.13 22.44
CA ARG A 158 6.25 -14.87 23.41
C ARG A 158 6.85 -16.20 22.93
N PHE A 159 6.62 -16.58 21.68
CA PHE A 159 7.16 -17.80 21.07
C PHE A 159 8.08 -17.46 19.90
N TYR A 160 9.37 -17.72 20.07
CA TYR A 160 10.39 -17.57 19.03
C TYR A 160 10.99 -18.93 18.73
N SER A 161 11.27 -19.23 17.46
CA SER A 161 12.12 -20.37 17.10
C SER A 161 13.52 -20.11 17.65
N LYS A 162 14.15 -21.14 18.23
CA LYS A 162 15.59 -21.11 18.53
C LYS A 162 16.38 -21.33 17.25
#